data_AF-A0A1X9XYQ9-F1
#
_entry.id   AF-A0A1X9XYQ9-F1
#
_cell.length_a   1.000
_cell.length_b   1.000
_cell.length_c   1.000
_cell.angle_alpha   90.00
_cell.angle_beta   90.00
_cell.angle_gamma   90.00
#
_symmetry.space_group_name_H-M   'P 1'
#
loop_
_entity.id
_entity.type
_entity.pdbx_description
1 polymer ?
#
loop_
_entity_poly.entity_id
_entity_poly.type
_entity_poly.pdbx_seq_one_letter_code
_entity_poly.pdbx_strand_id
1 'polypeptide(L)'
;VVHRQPGGQNHGKKGACCDYDAGKKVKGRKRHLLVDTLGLIWGLVVHSASVQDRDGAKLVLETVQGKLPRLKLIWADGGYAG
;
A
#
# COMPACT_ATOMS: atom_id res chain seq x y z
N VAL A 1 -3.03 -11.02 4.53
CA VAL A 1 -2.81 -10.77 3.09
C VAL A 1 -2.39 -9.31 2.94
N VAL A 2 -1.29 -9.05 2.23
CA VAL A 2 -0.99 -7.68 1.78
C VAL A 2 -1.69 -7.48 0.46
N HIS A 3 -2.61 -6.54 0.43
CA HIS A 3 -3.38 -6.23 -0.77
C HIS A 3 -3.08 -4.80 -1.22
N ARG A 4 -2.71 -4.66 -2.51
CA ARG A 4 -2.60 -3.37 -3.18
C ARG A 4 -3.98 -2.99 -3.73
N GLN A 5 -4.52 -1.86 -3.27
CA GLN A 5 -5.66 -1.25 -3.97
C GLN A 5 -5.17 -0.16 -4.94
N PRO A 6 -5.50 -0.24 -6.24
CA PRO A 6 -5.31 0.87 -7.16
C PRO A 6 -6.27 2.00 -6.77
N GLY A 7 -5.73 3.19 -6.50
CA GLY A 7 -6.51 4.34 -6.10
C GLY A 7 -7.46 4.82 -7.19
N GLY A 8 -8.77 4.77 -6.89
CA GLY A 8 -9.81 5.49 -7.63
C GLY A 8 -9.62 7.00 -7.52
N GLN A 9 -9.91 7.69 -8.63
CA GLN A 9 -9.77 9.14 -8.81
C GLN A 9 -10.52 9.91 -7.73
N ASN A 10 -9.85 10.85 -7.06
CA ASN A 10 -10.49 11.87 -6.24
C ASN A 10 -10.03 13.25 -6.72
N HIS A 11 -11.00 14.00 -7.24
CA HIS A 11 -10.94 15.44 -7.49
C HIS A 11 -10.63 16.18 -6.18
N GLY A 12 -9.57 16.99 -6.14
CA GLY A 12 -9.39 17.93 -5.05
C GLY A 12 -7.95 18.24 -4.64
N LYS A 13 -7.46 19.35 -5.18
CA LYS A 13 -6.44 20.28 -4.66
C LYS A 13 -4.94 19.88 -4.67
N LYS A 14 -4.17 20.86 -5.15
CA LYS A 14 -2.74 20.88 -5.44
C LYS A 14 -1.92 20.99 -4.15
N GLY A 15 -0.85 20.20 -4.03
CA GLY A 15 0.21 20.40 -3.04
C GLY A 15 1.37 19.43 -3.26
N ALA A 16 2.52 19.99 -3.67
CA ALA A 16 3.91 19.51 -3.62
C ALA A 16 4.26 18.06 -4.04
N CYS A 17 5.23 17.96 -4.97
CA CYS A 17 5.98 16.77 -5.42
C CYS A 17 5.13 15.51 -5.64
N CYS A 18 4.48 15.40 -6.80
CA CYS A 18 3.68 14.23 -7.13
C CYS A 18 4.27 13.55 -8.35
N ASP A 19 4.73 12.33 -8.14
CA ASP A 19 5.18 11.43 -9.18
C ASP A 19 4.11 11.27 -10.25
N TYR A 20 4.48 11.63 -11.48
CA TYR A 20 3.63 11.63 -12.64
C TYR A 20 3.78 10.29 -13.37
N ASP A 21 2.74 9.47 -13.35
CA ASP A 21 2.67 8.25 -14.15
C ASP A 21 2.13 8.60 -15.54
N ALA A 22 3.01 8.54 -16.54
CA ALA A 22 2.69 8.87 -17.92
C ALA A 22 1.71 7.88 -18.58
N GLY A 23 1.60 6.66 -18.05
CA GLY A 23 0.67 5.64 -18.53
C GLY A 23 -0.78 5.91 -18.11
N LYS A 24 -1.00 6.60 -16.98
CA LYS A 24 -2.35 6.90 -16.47
C LYS A 24 -2.74 8.38 -16.45
N LYS A 25 -1.85 9.31 -16.78
CA LYS A 25 -2.12 10.78 -16.83
C LYS A 25 -2.83 11.34 -15.58
N VAL A 26 -2.65 10.69 -14.42
CA VAL A 26 -3.22 11.12 -13.14
C VAL A 26 -2.16 10.97 -12.07
N LYS A 27 -2.08 11.93 -11.15
CA LYS A 27 -1.30 11.80 -9.91
C LYS A 27 -1.87 10.65 -9.08
N GLY A 28 -1.22 9.50 -9.14
CA GLY A 28 -1.69 8.28 -8.50
C GLY A 28 -1.29 8.21 -7.03
N ARG A 29 -2.19 7.69 -6.20
CA ARG A 29 -1.87 7.22 -4.83
C ARG A 29 -2.11 5.71 -4.79
N LYS A 30 -1.15 4.95 -4.25
CA LYS A 30 -1.27 3.51 -4.01
C LYS A 30 -1.59 3.28 -2.53
N ARG A 31 -2.42 2.27 -2.25
CA ARG A 31 -2.80 1.88 -0.89
C ARG A 31 -2.34 0.46 -0.64
N HIS A 32 -1.64 0.26 0.46
CA HIS A 32 -1.17 -1.04 0.93
C HIS A 32 -1.92 -1.37 2.20
N LEU A 33 -2.64 -2.49 2.20
CA LEU A 33 -3.42 -2.96 3.34
C LEU A 33 -2.88 -4.28 3.84
N LEU A 34 -2.74 -4.42 5.15
CA LEU A 34 -2.60 -5.70 5.82
C LEU A 34 -3.94 -6.08 6.43
N VAL A 35 -4.51 -7.18 5.94
CA VAL A 35 -5.76 -7.75 6.44
C VAL A 35 -5.56 -9.17 6.94
N ASP A 36 -6.37 -9.57 7.93
CA ASP A 36 -6.47 -10.97 8.34
C ASP A 36 -7.47 -11.78 7.50
N THR A 37 -7.70 -13.03 7.89
CA THR A 37 -8.60 -13.97 7.20
C THR A 37 -10.07 -13.64 7.38
N LEU A 38 -10.44 -12.84 8.39
CA LEU A 38 -11.80 -12.37 8.64
C LEU A 38 -12.05 -11.01 7.97
N GLY A 39 -11.03 -10.43 7.33
CA GLY A 39 -11.11 -9.12 6.68
C GLY A 39 -10.84 -7.93 7.61
N LEU A 40 -10.33 -8.15 8.83
CA LEU A 40 -9.95 -7.05 9.72
C LEU A 40 -8.67 -6.39 9.23
N ILE A 41 -8.67 -5.05 9.24
CA ILE A 41 -7.53 -4.24 8.80
C ILE A 41 -6.59 -3.99 9.98
N TRP A 42 -5.35 -4.43 9.84
CA TRP A 42 -4.29 -4.26 10.84
C TRP A 42 -3.36 -3.09 10.54
N GLY A 43 -3.16 -2.79 9.25
CA GLY A 43 -2.33 -1.68 8.80
C GLY A 43 -2.76 -1.17 7.43
N LEU A 44 -2.72 0.13 7.23
CA LEU A 44 -3.01 0.82 5.97
C LEU A 44 -1.98 1.91 5.76
N VAL A 45 -1.29 1.88 4.62
CA VAL A 45 -0.40 2.96 4.18
C VAL A 45 -0.85 3.45 2.82
N VAL A 46 -0.91 4.77 2.66
CA VAL A 46 -1.19 5.43 1.38
C VAL A 46 0.05 6.24 1.00
N HIS A 47 0.61 5.95 -0.16
CA HIS A 47 1.78 6.66 -0.68
C HIS A 47 1.60 7.01 -2.16
N SER A 48 2.55 7.75 -2.72
CA SER A 48 2.53 8.08 -4.15
C SER A 48 2.66 6.82 -5.00
N ALA A 49 2.20 6.90 -6.24
CA ALA A 49 2.25 5.76 -7.16
C ALA A 49 3.68 5.36 -7.59
N SER A 50 4.69 6.21 -7.40
CA SER A 50 6.09 5.87 -7.71
C SER A 50 6.68 4.83 -6.78
N VAL A 51 6.19 4.76 -5.53
CA VAL A 51 6.69 3.81 -4.56
C VAL A 51 6.31 2.40 -5.01
N GLN A 52 7.33 1.53 -5.02
CA GLN A 52 7.20 0.13 -5.41
C GLN A 52 6.46 -0.67 -4.34
N ASP A 53 5.89 -1.81 -4.72
CA ASP A 53 5.12 -2.64 -3.80
C ASP A 53 5.91 -3.12 -2.60
N ARG A 54 7.17 -3.50 -2.83
CA ARG A 54 8.07 -3.92 -1.77
C ARG A 54 8.22 -2.86 -0.70
N ASP A 55 8.49 -1.62 -1.10
CA ASP A 55 8.68 -0.53 -0.14
C ASP A 55 7.35 -0.16 0.52
N GLY A 56 6.24 -0.18 -0.22
CA GLY A 56 4.90 -0.05 0.34
C GLY A 56 4.56 -1.13 1.38
N ALA A 57 4.95 -2.39 1.15
CA ALA A 57 4.79 -3.47 2.12
C ALA A 57 5.59 -3.23 3.39
N LYS A 58 6.87 -2.84 3.29
CA LYS A 58 7.70 -2.54 4.46
C LYS A 58 7.05 -1.49 5.34
N LEU A 59 6.57 -0.40 4.73
CA LEU A 59 5.87 0.66 5.45
C LEU A 59 4.65 0.13 6.20
N VAL A 60 3.85 -0.76 5.60
CA VAL A 60 2.71 -1.37 6.30
C VAL A 60 3.18 -2.27 7.45
N LEU A 61 4.23 -3.07 7.26
CA LEU A 61 4.75 -3.96 8.30
C LEU A 61 5.30 -3.19 9.50
N GLU A 62 5.95 -2.05 9.27
CA GLU A 62 6.40 -1.13 10.31
C GLU A 62 5.21 -0.63 11.18
N THR A 63 4.05 -0.35 10.59
CA THR A 63 2.87 0.11 11.37
C THR A 63 2.33 -0.93 12.35
N VAL A 64 2.58 -2.22 12.10
CA VAL A 64 2.07 -3.35 12.89
C VAL A 64 3.17 -4.10 13.65
N GLN A 65 4.42 -3.66 13.52
CA GLN A 65 5.56 -4.27 14.17
C GLN A 65 5.35 -4.31 15.69
N GLY A 66 5.55 -5.47 16.30
CA GLY A 66 5.35 -5.68 17.74
C GLY A 66 3.90 -5.80 18.21
N LYS A 67 2.90 -5.49 17.36
CA LYS A 67 1.47 -5.59 17.72
C LYS A 67 0.86 -6.96 17.44
N LEU A 68 1.55 -7.77 16.63
CA LEU A 68 1.07 -9.05 16.14
C LEU A 68 1.99 -10.20 16.55
N PRO A 69 2.07 -10.54 17.87
CA PRO A 69 3.02 -11.54 18.37
C PRO A 69 2.74 -12.97 17.86
N ARG A 70 1.56 -13.22 17.30
CA ARG A 70 1.14 -14.53 16.77
C ARG A 70 1.20 -14.62 15.25
N LEU A 71 1.60 -13.56 14.56
CA LEU A 71 1.66 -13.55 13.10
C LEU A 71 2.83 -14.42 12.62
N LYS A 72 2.50 -15.50 11.91
CA LYS A 72 3.50 -16.47 11.39
C LYS A 72 3.67 -16.40 9.88
N LEU A 73 2.65 -15.96 9.16
CA LEU A 73 2.59 -16.04 7.70
C LEU A 73 1.88 -14.82 7.13
N ILE A 74 2.45 -14.27 6.07
CA ILE A 74 1.87 -13.18 5.29
C ILE A 74 1.85 -13.64 3.84
N TRP A 75 0.67 -13.64 3.24
CA TRP A 75 0.52 -13.82 1.79
C TRP A 75 0.58 -12.45 1.11
N ALA A 76 1.40 -12.35 0.07
CA ALA A 76 1.51 -11.19 -0.81
C ALA A 76 1.45 -11.68 -2.25
N ASP A 77 1.00 -10.82 -3.17
CA ASP A 77 1.00 -11.15 -4.60
C ASP A 77 2.40 -11.04 -5.21
N GLY A 78 2.56 -11.58 -6.43
CA GLY A 78 3.84 -11.61 -7.13
C GLY A 78 4.45 -10.22 -7.42
N GLY A 79 3.65 -9.14 -7.37
CA GLY A 79 4.16 -7.77 -7.49
C GLY A 79 5.06 -7.34 -6.32
N TYR A 80 5.04 -8.07 -5.20
CA TYR A 80 5.91 -7.85 -4.04
C TYR A 80 7.22 -8.64 -4.10
N ALA A 81 7.46 -9.46 -5.13
CA ALA A 81 8.60 -10.38 -5.22
C ALA A 81 9.91 -9.76 -5.75
N GLY A 82 10.05 -8.43 -5.81
CA GLY A 82 11.23 -7.72 -6.33
C GLY A 82 11.96 -6.93 -5.27
#